data_AF-A0A0P0SMM7-F1
#
_entry.id   AF-A0A0P0SMM7-F1
#
_cell.length_a   1.000
_cell.length_b   1.000
_cell.length_c   1.000
_cell.angle_alpha   90.00
_cell.angle_beta   90.00
_cell.angle_gamma   90.00
#
_symmetry.space_group_name_H-M   'P 1'
#
loop_
_entity.id
_entity.type
_entity.pdbx_description
1 polymer ?
#
loop_
_entity_poly.entity_id
_entity_poly.type
_entity_poly.pdbx_seq_one_letter_code
_entity_poly.pdbx_strand_id
1 'polypeptide(L)'
;MSPRSRKTLLVAHVVVSVGWLGAATAMMTLALRGLVSTDPIVRVSAYETMHYFDLPVNAPLSISMLITGILCSVLTPWGLIRHWWVLAKLVLSAGLLLAIPFLSAHRLRELTETIPAATEPAGTAAEVLAISITGVTVLTAVTVLSVFKPWGRTRWY
;
A
#
# COMPACT_ATOMS: atom_id res chain seq x y z
N MET A 1 -29.21 -2.26 -1.52
CA MET A 1 -28.64 -1.00 -2.06
C MET A 1 -29.21 -0.72 -3.43
N SER A 2 -29.46 0.56 -3.77
CA SER A 2 -29.86 0.93 -5.13
C SER A 2 -28.71 0.66 -6.13
N PRO A 3 -29.01 0.40 -7.42
CA PRO A 3 -27.98 0.24 -8.45
C PRO A 3 -27.03 1.43 -8.57
N ARG A 4 -27.52 2.66 -8.35
CA ARG A 4 -26.72 3.89 -8.39
C ARG A 4 -25.72 3.93 -7.24
N SER A 5 -26.17 3.69 -6.01
CA SER A 5 -25.29 3.68 -4.83
C SER A 5 -24.19 2.63 -4.96
N ARG A 6 -24.48 1.46 -5.54
CA ARG A 6 -23.49 0.41 -5.78
C ARG A 6 -22.42 0.85 -6.79
N LYS A 7 -22.81 1.55 -7.85
CA LYS A 7 -21.86 2.10 -8.83
C LYS A 7 -21.00 3.20 -8.21
N THR A 8 -21.59 4.10 -7.42
CA THR A 8 -20.84 5.16 -6.72
C THR A 8 -19.80 4.57 -5.78
N LEU A 9 -20.17 3.58 -4.98
CA LEU A 9 -19.23 2.89 -4.08
C LEU A 9 -18.10 2.20 -4.88
N LEU A 10 -18.43 1.55 -6.00
CA LEU A 10 -17.43 0.92 -6.85
C LEU A 10 -16.46 1.94 -7.45
N VAL A 11 -16.97 3.07 -7.93
CA VAL A 11 -16.13 4.17 -8.45
C VAL A 11 -15.21 4.70 -7.34
N ALA A 12 -15.75 4.97 -6.15
CA ALA A 12 -14.96 5.40 -5.02
C ALA A 12 -13.85 4.39 -4.68
N HIS A 13 -14.18 3.10 -4.61
CA HIS A 13 -13.21 2.02 -4.38
C HIS A 13 -12.10 2.00 -5.43
N VAL A 14 -12.45 2.12 -6.71
CA VAL A 14 -11.46 2.14 -7.79
C VAL A 14 -10.55 3.37 -7.68
N VAL A 15 -11.12 4.56 -7.44
CA VAL A 15 -10.34 5.80 -7.30
C VAL A 15 -9.33 5.70 -6.16
N VAL A 16 -9.75 5.26 -4.98
CA VAL A 16 -8.83 5.14 -3.83
C VAL A 16 -7.81 4.01 -4.02
N SER A 17 -8.18 2.93 -4.70
CA SER A 17 -7.25 1.81 -4.99
C SER A 17 -6.15 2.23 -5.97
N VAL A 18 -6.54 2.88 -7.07
CA VAL A 18 -5.58 3.43 -8.06
C VAL A 18 -4.75 4.53 -7.43
N GLY A 19 -5.37 5.40 -6.62
CA GLY A 19 -4.66 6.42 -5.86
C GLY A 19 -3.59 5.82 -4.95
N TRP A 20 -3.90 4.75 -4.23
CA TRP A 20 -2.92 4.10 -3.35
C TRP A 20 -1.78 3.43 -4.12
N LEU A 21 -2.06 2.77 -5.25
CA LEU A 21 -1.02 2.23 -6.14
C LEU A 21 -0.13 3.35 -6.71
N GLY A 22 -0.71 4.49 -7.09
CA GLY A 22 0.02 5.67 -7.53
C GLY A 22 0.93 6.24 -6.45
N ALA A 23 0.40 6.38 -5.22
CA ALA A 23 1.16 6.77 -4.04
C ALA A 23 2.37 5.85 -3.79
N ALA A 24 2.15 4.53 -3.78
CA ALA A 24 3.22 3.55 -3.61
C ALA A 24 4.29 3.65 -4.71
N THR A 25 3.87 3.90 -5.96
CA THR A 25 4.78 4.07 -7.10
C THR A 25 5.61 5.36 -6.98
N ALA A 26 5.00 6.45 -6.52
CA ALA A 26 5.71 7.71 -6.24
C ALA A 26 6.74 7.53 -5.12
N MET A 27 6.36 6.86 -4.03
CA MET A 27 7.28 6.54 -2.92
C MET A 27 8.42 5.63 -3.38
N MET A 28 8.16 4.62 -4.22
CA MET A 28 9.20 3.78 -4.83
C MET A 28 10.19 4.60 -5.67
N THR A 29 9.69 5.58 -6.43
CA THR A 29 10.53 6.46 -7.25
C THR A 29 11.43 7.34 -6.39
N LEU A 30 10.90 7.89 -5.29
CA LEU A 30 11.68 8.66 -4.33
C LEU A 30 12.71 7.79 -3.60
N ALA A 31 12.34 6.57 -3.20
CA ALA A 31 13.27 5.61 -2.58
C ALA A 31 14.44 5.28 -3.52
N LEU A 32 14.14 5.03 -4.79
CA LEU A 32 15.17 4.79 -5.81
C LEU A 32 16.06 6.03 -5.96
N ARG A 33 15.47 7.23 -6.06
CA ARG A 33 16.22 8.48 -6.20
C ARG A 33 17.16 8.72 -5.01
N GLY A 34 16.68 8.47 -3.78
CA GLY A 34 17.45 8.58 -2.55
C GLY A 34 18.54 7.53 -2.40
N LEU A 35 18.36 6.33 -2.97
CA LEU A 35 19.38 5.28 -2.98
C LEU A 35 20.51 5.57 -3.97
N VAL A 36 20.20 6.02 -5.19
CA VAL A 36 21.20 6.18 -6.26
C VAL A 36 21.91 7.54 -6.25
N SER A 37 21.42 8.52 -5.47
CA SER A 37 22.03 9.84 -5.41
C SER A 37 23.33 9.84 -4.62
N THR A 38 24.35 10.51 -5.14
CA THR A 38 25.57 10.86 -4.37
C THR A 38 25.46 12.21 -3.67
N ASP A 39 24.53 13.09 -4.10
CA ASP A 39 24.26 14.38 -3.48
C ASP A 39 23.46 14.21 -2.18
N PRO A 40 24.02 14.58 -1.00
CA PRO A 40 23.34 14.49 0.29
C PRO A 40 22.02 15.26 0.36
N ILE A 41 21.93 16.43 -0.27
CA ILE A 41 20.72 17.27 -0.24
C ILE A 41 19.58 16.50 -0.92
N VAL A 42 19.83 15.93 -2.10
CA VAL A 42 18.80 15.19 -2.82
C VAL A 42 18.39 13.92 -2.07
N ARG A 43 19.33 13.23 -1.40
CA ARG A 43 19.00 12.05 -0.59
C ARG A 43 18.04 12.41 0.54
N VAL A 44 18.37 13.43 1.33
CA VAL A 44 17.54 13.88 2.46
C VAL A 44 16.17 14.34 1.97
N SER A 45 16.12 15.18 0.94
CA SER A 45 14.86 15.68 0.39
C SER A 45 13.95 14.57 -0.13
N ALA A 46 14.50 13.50 -0.72
CA ALA A 46 13.71 12.36 -1.18
C ALA A 46 13.01 11.64 -0.01
N TYR A 47 13.74 11.32 1.06
CA TYR A 47 13.17 10.64 2.23
C TYR A 47 12.26 11.54 3.06
N GLU A 48 12.56 12.84 3.19
CA GLU A 48 11.63 13.80 3.82
C GLU A 48 10.32 13.90 3.05
N THR A 49 10.37 13.94 1.71
CA THR A 49 9.16 13.96 0.88
C THR A 49 8.35 12.69 1.08
N MET A 50 9.00 11.51 1.16
CA MET A 50 8.31 10.25 1.47
C MET A 50 7.63 10.31 2.84
N HIS A 51 8.32 10.79 3.87
CA HIS A 51 7.78 10.93 5.21
C HIS A 51 6.58 11.88 5.26
N TYR A 52 6.68 13.03 4.59
CA TYR A 52 5.59 13.99 4.48
C TYR A 52 4.37 13.42 3.75
N PHE A 53 4.58 12.55 2.75
CA PHE A 53 3.49 11.97 1.96
C PHE A 53 2.78 10.79 2.64
N ASP A 54 3.48 10.09 3.54
CA ASP A 54 2.99 8.83 4.11
C ASP A 54 1.71 9.02 4.94
N LEU A 55 1.72 9.91 5.93
CA LEU A 55 0.57 10.15 6.80
C LEU A 55 -0.62 10.86 6.13
N PRO A 56 -0.46 11.97 5.37
CA PRO A 56 -1.59 12.71 4.85
C PRO A 56 -2.17 12.15 3.55
N VAL A 57 -1.41 11.33 2.80
CA VAL A 57 -1.88 10.79 1.51
C VAL A 57 -1.94 9.28 1.51
N ASN A 58 -0.82 8.60 1.79
CA ASN A 58 -0.75 7.15 1.71
C ASN A 58 -1.67 6.45 2.72
N ALA A 59 -1.65 6.88 3.99
CA ALA A 59 -2.50 6.31 5.04
C ALA A 59 -4.02 6.50 4.79
N PRO A 60 -4.55 7.70 4.44
CA PRO A 60 -5.97 7.85 4.13
C PRO A 60 -6.42 7.05 2.91
N LEU A 61 -5.59 6.95 1.86
CA LEU A 61 -5.91 6.18 0.66
C LEU A 61 -6.00 4.69 0.96
N SER A 62 -5.03 4.16 1.71
CA SER A 62 -4.97 2.74 2.08
C SER A 62 -6.13 2.32 2.99
N ILE A 63 -6.44 3.13 4.01
CA ILE A 63 -7.59 2.92 4.90
C ILE A 63 -8.90 3.00 4.10
N SER A 64 -9.05 4.03 3.27
CA SER A 64 -10.25 4.23 2.44
C SER A 64 -10.43 3.09 1.44
N MET A 65 -9.34 2.59 0.85
CA MET A 65 -9.36 1.41 -0.04
C MET A 65 -9.83 0.17 0.70
N LEU A 66 -9.37 -0.06 1.93
CA LEU A 66 -9.79 -1.22 2.72
C LEU A 66 -11.28 -1.13 3.10
N ILE A 67 -11.72 0.03 3.61
CA ILE A 67 -13.12 0.27 3.98
C ILE A 67 -14.03 0.07 2.75
N THR A 68 -13.73 0.74 1.64
CA THR A 68 -14.53 0.64 0.43
C THR A 68 -14.50 -0.76 -0.17
N GLY A 69 -13.40 -1.50 -0.05
CA GLY A 69 -13.27 -2.90 -0.48
C GLY A 69 -14.15 -3.84 0.33
N ILE A 70 -14.18 -3.69 1.65
CA ILE A 70 -15.07 -4.43 2.55
C ILE A 70 -16.53 -4.11 2.20
N LEU A 71 -16.89 -2.83 2.10
CA LEU A 71 -18.25 -2.41 1.72
C LEU A 71 -18.65 -2.97 0.35
N CYS A 72 -17.76 -2.94 -0.65
CA CYS A 72 -18.00 -3.54 -1.95
C CYS A 72 -18.27 -5.04 -1.84
N SER A 73 -17.56 -5.77 -0.99
CA SER A 73 -17.75 -7.21 -0.86
C SER A 73 -19.04 -7.58 -0.11
N VAL A 74 -19.40 -6.85 0.96
CA VAL A 74 -20.57 -7.15 1.80
C VAL A 74 -21.86 -6.70 1.13
N LEU A 75 -21.83 -5.54 0.47
CA LEU A 75 -23.02 -4.92 -0.08
C LEU A 75 -23.34 -5.36 -1.53
N THR A 76 -22.51 -6.20 -2.11
CA THR A 76 -22.73 -6.79 -3.43
C THR A 76 -22.80 -8.30 -3.31
N PRO A 77 -23.41 -9.03 -4.28
CA PRO A 77 -23.64 -10.47 -4.17
C PRO A 77 -22.36 -11.32 -4.12
N TRP A 78 -21.18 -10.69 -4.29
CA TRP A 78 -19.90 -11.36 -4.22
C TRP A 78 -19.63 -11.91 -2.81
N GLY A 79 -19.92 -11.18 -1.73
CA GLY A 79 -19.60 -11.61 -0.37
C GLY A 79 -18.09 -11.61 -0.07
N LEU A 80 -17.71 -11.30 1.17
CA LEU A 80 -16.29 -11.17 1.57
C LEU A 80 -15.52 -12.50 1.52
N ILE A 81 -16.16 -13.59 1.95
CA ILE A 81 -15.55 -14.93 2.10
C ILE A 81 -16.05 -15.94 1.08
N ARG A 82 -16.91 -15.54 0.14
CA ARG A 82 -17.56 -16.45 -0.81
C ARG A 82 -16.62 -16.87 -1.95
N HIS A 83 -15.63 -16.04 -2.27
CA HIS A 83 -14.72 -16.26 -3.39
C HIS A 83 -13.27 -16.12 -2.94
N TRP A 84 -12.43 -17.09 -3.31
CA TRP A 84 -11.01 -17.10 -2.95
C TRP A 84 -10.28 -15.85 -3.41
N TRP A 85 -10.60 -15.33 -4.60
CA TRP A 85 -9.97 -14.11 -5.12
C TRP A 85 -10.31 -12.86 -4.29
N VAL A 86 -11.50 -12.80 -3.67
CA VAL A 86 -11.89 -11.69 -2.78
C VAL A 86 -11.12 -11.76 -1.47
N LEU A 87 -10.99 -12.96 -0.91
CA LEU A 87 -10.24 -13.17 0.32
C LEU A 87 -8.75 -12.90 0.12
N ALA A 88 -8.16 -13.42 -0.95
CA ALA A 88 -6.74 -13.23 -1.27
C ALA A 88 -6.39 -11.73 -1.39
N LYS A 89 -7.18 -10.96 -2.14
CA LYS A 89 -6.92 -9.52 -2.24
C LYS A 89 -7.09 -8.80 -0.91
N LEU A 90 -8.09 -9.17 -0.10
CA LEU A 90 -8.32 -8.54 1.19
C LEU A 90 -7.13 -8.80 2.13
N VAL A 91 -6.65 -10.03 2.20
CA VAL A 91 -5.52 -10.42 3.04
C VAL A 91 -4.24 -9.72 2.59
N LEU A 92 -3.96 -9.69 1.28
CA LEU A 92 -2.80 -8.99 0.73
C LEU A 92 -2.84 -7.48 1.03
N SER A 93 -3.98 -6.84 0.78
CA SER A 93 -4.17 -5.41 1.03
C SER A 93 -4.12 -5.05 2.52
N ALA A 94 -4.77 -5.83 3.38
CA ALA A 94 -4.74 -5.61 4.83
C ALA A 94 -3.35 -5.91 5.40
N GLY A 95 -2.69 -6.96 4.93
CA GLY A 95 -1.32 -7.29 5.30
C GLY A 95 -0.37 -6.15 4.96
N LEU A 96 -0.50 -5.56 3.77
CA LEU A 96 0.32 -4.41 3.38
C LEU A 96 0.06 -3.17 4.26
N LEU A 97 -1.22 -2.87 4.52
CA LEU A 97 -1.63 -1.75 5.39
C LEU A 97 -1.06 -1.88 6.80
N LEU A 98 -1.01 -3.10 7.35
CA LEU A 98 -0.51 -3.35 8.71
C LEU A 98 1.01 -3.48 8.74
N ALA A 99 1.62 -4.15 7.77
CA ALA A 99 3.05 -4.43 7.79
C ALA A 99 3.90 -3.17 7.59
N ILE A 100 3.51 -2.26 6.68
CA ILE A 100 4.32 -1.08 6.36
C ILE A 100 4.51 -0.20 7.61
N PRO A 101 3.46 0.27 8.33
CA PRO A 101 3.66 1.12 9.50
C PRO A 101 4.39 0.42 10.64
N PHE A 102 4.16 -0.88 10.86
CA PHE A 102 4.85 -1.64 11.91
C PHE A 102 6.36 -1.77 11.63
N LEU A 103 6.73 -2.05 10.38
CA LEU A 103 8.14 -2.12 9.97
C LEU A 103 8.81 -0.74 10.03
N SER A 104 8.10 0.32 9.65
CA SER A 104 8.60 1.70 9.72
C SER A 104 8.78 2.19 11.17
N ALA A 105 7.80 1.96 12.04
CA ALA A 105 7.82 2.45 13.42
C ALA A 105 8.88 1.77 14.30
N HIS A 106 9.16 0.47 14.08
CA HIS A 106 10.23 -0.22 14.79
C HIS A 106 11.61 0.33 14.42
N ARG A 107 11.82 0.66 13.14
CA ARG A 107 13.10 1.15 12.60
C ARG A 107 13.41 2.59 13.01
N LEU A 108 12.39 3.46 13.04
CA LEU A 108 12.55 4.84 13.52
C LEU A 108 13.03 4.90 14.98
N ARG A 109 12.61 3.94 15.82
CA ARG A 109 13.06 3.80 17.21
C ARG A 109 14.51 3.33 17.32
N GLU A 110 14.92 2.34 16.54
CA GLU A 110 16.31 1.85 16.54
C GLU A 110 17.30 2.93 16.07
N LEU A 111 16.91 3.73 15.07
CA LEU A 111 17.73 4.81 14.51
C LEU A 111 17.89 6.00 15.47
N THR A 112 16.89 6.30 16.31
CA THR A 112 16.97 7.42 17.27
C THR A 112 17.80 7.09 18.51
N GLU A 113 17.99 5.82 18.85
CA GLU A 113 18.74 5.41 20.04
C GLU A 113 20.23 5.13 19.77
N THR A 114 20.69 5.03 18.50
CA THR A 114 22.04 4.49 18.23
C THR A 114 22.92 5.22 17.20
N ILE A 115 22.44 6.23 16.44
CA ILE A 115 23.25 6.81 15.35
C ILE A 115 23.24 8.36 15.39
N PRO A 116 24.41 9.04 15.32
CA PRO A 116 24.45 10.48 15.10
C PRO A 116 23.80 10.80 13.75
N ALA A 117 22.91 11.80 13.72
CA ALA A 117 22.01 12.17 12.62
C ALA A 117 22.64 12.43 11.22
N ALA A 118 23.93 12.19 11.03
CA ALA A 118 24.69 12.47 9.80
C ALA A 118 24.98 11.25 8.92
N THR A 119 24.64 10.01 9.33
CA THR A 119 24.97 8.81 8.53
C THR A 119 23.83 7.80 8.55
N GLU A 120 22.85 8.00 7.67
CA GLU A 120 21.91 6.94 7.27
C GLU A 120 22.71 5.70 6.80
N PRO A 121 22.61 4.55 7.47
CA PRO A 121 23.25 3.32 7.01
C PRO A 121 22.77 3.00 5.58
N ALA A 122 23.70 2.66 4.67
CA ALA A 122 23.34 2.25 3.32
C ALA A 122 22.34 1.06 3.29
N GLY A 123 22.31 0.25 4.34
CA GLY A 123 21.32 -0.81 4.54
C GLY A 123 19.88 -0.30 4.61
N THR A 124 19.64 0.84 5.26
CA THR A 124 18.30 1.42 5.43
C THR A 124 17.69 1.87 4.10
N ALA A 125 18.50 2.48 3.22
CA ALA A 125 18.06 2.97 1.91
C ALA A 125 17.63 1.82 0.96
N ALA A 126 18.42 0.76 0.90
CA ALA A 126 18.12 -0.40 0.06
C ALA A 126 16.85 -1.13 0.55
N GLU A 127 16.66 -1.23 1.87
CA GLU A 127 15.45 -1.79 2.47
C GLU A 127 14.20 -0.97 2.19
N VAL A 128 14.27 0.36 2.30
CA VAL A 128 13.15 1.25 1.97
C VAL A 128 12.73 1.07 0.50
N LEU A 129 13.70 0.93 -0.41
CA LEU A 129 13.40 0.61 -1.81
C LEU A 129 12.76 -0.77 -1.95
N ALA A 130 13.29 -1.80 -1.28
CA ALA A 130 12.75 -3.16 -1.33
C ALA A 130 11.30 -3.23 -0.81
N ILE A 131 10.99 -2.53 0.28
CA ILE A 131 9.62 -2.40 0.82
C ILE A 131 8.71 -1.70 -0.20
N SER A 132 9.18 -0.63 -0.84
CA SER A 132 8.41 0.12 -1.83
C SER A 132 8.12 -0.74 -3.09
N ILE A 133 9.12 -1.46 -3.59
CA ILE A 133 8.96 -2.42 -4.71
C ILE A 133 7.95 -3.50 -4.35
N THR A 134 8.05 -4.05 -3.13
CA THR A 134 7.12 -5.06 -2.62
C THR A 134 5.70 -4.52 -2.58
N GLY A 135 5.51 -3.30 -2.06
CA GLY A 135 4.20 -2.65 -2.01
C GLY A 135 3.57 -2.47 -3.39
N VAL A 136 4.33 -1.93 -4.36
CA VAL A 136 3.86 -1.78 -5.75
C VAL A 136 3.52 -3.14 -6.35
N THR A 137 4.40 -4.13 -6.20
CA THR A 137 4.20 -5.48 -6.75
C THR A 137 2.94 -6.14 -6.19
N VAL A 138 2.72 -6.05 -4.88
CA VAL A 138 1.52 -6.60 -4.22
C VAL A 138 0.26 -5.88 -4.69
N LEU A 139 0.27 -4.55 -4.79
CA LEU A 139 -0.89 -3.78 -5.25
C LEU A 139 -1.22 -4.05 -6.73
N THR A 140 -0.20 -4.22 -7.58
CA THR A 140 -0.39 -4.66 -8.96
C THR A 140 -0.97 -6.07 -9.01
N ALA A 141 -0.46 -7.01 -8.21
CA ALA A 141 -1.01 -8.36 -8.12
C ALA A 141 -2.48 -8.34 -7.68
N VAL A 142 -2.82 -7.56 -6.64
CA VAL A 142 -4.21 -7.35 -6.19
C VAL A 142 -5.11 -6.81 -7.31
N THR A 143 -4.58 -5.89 -8.13
CA THR A 143 -5.30 -5.34 -9.29
C THR A 143 -5.55 -6.41 -10.34
N VAL A 144 -4.52 -7.20 -10.71
CA VAL A 144 -4.61 -8.34 -11.62
C VAL A 144 -5.65 -9.35 -11.12
N LEU A 145 -5.60 -9.71 -9.84
CA LEU A 145 -6.58 -10.62 -9.22
C LEU A 145 -8.01 -10.09 -9.30
N SER A 146 -8.19 -8.76 -9.18
CA SER A 146 -9.50 -8.12 -9.26
C SER A 146 -10.11 -8.15 -10.67
N VAL A 147 -9.27 -8.21 -11.71
CA VAL A 147 -9.69 -8.28 -13.11
C VAL A 147 -9.90 -9.72 -13.55
N PHE A 148 -8.88 -10.58 -13.43
CA PHE A 148 -8.90 -11.94 -13.97
C PHE A 148 -9.69 -12.93 -13.12
N LYS A 149 -9.81 -12.69 -11.80
CA LYS A 149 -10.58 -13.51 -10.86
C LYS A 149 -10.34 -15.03 -11.05
N PRO A 150 -9.09 -15.50 -10.96
CA PRO A 150 -8.71 -16.83 -11.42
C PRO A 150 -9.29 -17.97 -10.57
N TRP A 151 -9.87 -17.67 -9.40
CA TRP A 151 -10.38 -18.68 -8.48
C TRP A 151 -11.90 -18.61 -8.29
N GLY A 152 -12.51 -19.79 -8.18
CA GLY A 152 -13.95 -19.98 -7.96
C GLY A 152 -14.41 -19.64 -6.54
N ARG A 153 -15.49 -20.31 -6.09
CA ARG A 153 -16.03 -20.16 -4.74
C ARG A 153 -15.17 -20.83 -3.67
N THR A 154 -15.30 -20.36 -2.44
CA THR A 154 -14.69 -21.01 -1.28
C THR A 154 -15.40 -22.32 -0.95
N ARG A 155 -14.73 -23.24 -0.26
CA ARG A 155 -15.24 -24.61 -0.04
C ARG A 155 -16.55 -24.67 0.78
N TRP A 156 -16.89 -23.59 1.46
CA TRP A 156 -18.07 -23.45 2.33
C TRP A 156 -19.27 -22.79 1.63
N TYR A 157 -19.21 -22.56 0.31
CA TYR A 157 -20.25 -21.91 -0.52
C TYR A 157 -20.35 -22.49 -1.94
#